data_AF-A0A958SZS5-F1
#
_entry.id   AF-A0A958SZS5-F1
#
_cell.length_a   1.000
_cell.length_b   1.000
_cell.length_c   1.000
_cell.angle_alpha   90.00
_cell.angle_beta   90.00
_cell.angle_gamma   90.00
#
_symmetry.space_group_name_H-M   'P 1'
#
loop_
_entity.id
_entity.type
_entity.pdbx_description
1 polymer ?
#
loop_
_entity_poly.entity_id
_entity_poly.type
_entity_poly.pdbx_seq_one_letter_code
_entity_poly.pdbx_strand_id
1 'polypeptide(L)'
;MNRPLLLAFTALLSLETFSQIITDRPDQTESSSTIPVNSLQLETGFVWESIEQGEEKVFAGPSVLLRYSINRIVELRAFNQYENH
;
A
#
# COMPACT_ATOMS: atom_id res chain seq x y z
N MET A 1 -27.87 -16.36 -7.20
CA MET A 1 -27.03 -15.24 -6.73
C MET A 1 -27.91 -14.00 -6.63
N ASN A 2 -28.09 -13.46 -5.43
CA ASN A 2 -29.06 -12.39 -5.18
C ASN A 2 -28.63 -11.13 -5.94
N ARG A 3 -29.37 -10.76 -7.00
CA ARG A 3 -29.09 -9.57 -7.85
C ARG A 3 -28.78 -8.29 -7.07
N PRO A 4 -29.45 -7.95 -5.94
CA PRO A 4 -29.08 -6.77 -5.16
C PRO A 4 -27.71 -6.90 -4.48
N LEU A 5 -27.30 -8.11 -4.10
CA LEU A 5 -25.98 -8.36 -3.49
C LEU A 5 -24.87 -8.17 -4.53
N LEU A 6 -25.09 -8.62 -5.76
CA LEU A 6 -24.16 -8.43 -6.86
C LEU A 6 -23.99 -6.94 -7.18
N LEU A 7 -25.07 -6.17 -7.23
CA LEU A 7 -25.02 -4.72 -7.47
C LEU A 7 -24.32 -3.96 -6.34
N ALA A 8 -24.57 -4.32 -5.08
CA ALA A 8 -23.89 -3.74 -3.93
C ALA A 8 -22.37 -4.02 -3.98
N PHE A 9 -21.98 -5.23 -4.37
CA PHE A 9 -20.58 -5.62 -4.52
C PHE A 9 -19.87 -4.82 -5.63
N THR A 10 -20.50 -4.65 -6.79
CA THR A 10 -19.92 -3.86 -7.89
C THR A 10 -19.77 -2.38 -7.53
N ALA A 11 -20.71 -1.81 -6.77
CA ALA A 11 -20.65 -0.41 -6.33
C ALA A 11 -19.50 -0.14 -5.32
N LEU A 12 -19.19 -1.10 -4.45
CA LEU A 12 -18.05 -1.04 -3.54
C LEU A 12 -16.71 -1.06 -4.29
N LEU A 13 -16.64 -1.74 -5.44
CA LEU A 13 -15.43 -1.81 -6.27
C LEU A 13 -15.18 -0.54 -7.11
N SER A 14 -16.19 0.31 -7.31
CA SER A 14 -16.08 1.57 -8.08
C SER A 14 -15.59 2.77 -7.27
N LEU A 15 -15.09 2.57 -6.05
CA LEU A 15 -14.47 3.62 -5.25
C LEU A 15 -13.10 3.97 -5.84
N GLU A 16 -13.09 4.92 -6.77
CA GLU A 16 -11.85 5.50 -7.31
C GLU A 16 -11.11 6.26 -6.21
N THR A 17 -9.98 5.70 -5.75
CA THR A 17 -9.08 6.37 -4.83
C THR A 17 -7.90 6.95 -5.63
N PHE A 18 -7.88 8.27 -5.81
CA PHE A 18 -6.74 8.96 -6.40
C PHE A 18 -5.58 8.97 -5.39
N SER A 19 -4.79 7.89 -5.37
CA SER A 19 -3.52 7.86 -4.66
C SER A 19 -2.40 8.25 -5.63
N GLN A 20 -1.83 9.43 -5.45
CA GLN A 20 -0.71 9.91 -6.26
C GLN A 20 0.59 9.28 -5.74
N ILE A 21 1.30 8.57 -6.62
CA ILE A 21 2.64 8.05 -6.33
C ILE A 21 3.62 9.24 -6.34
N ILE A 22 4.37 9.38 -5.24
CA ILE A 22 5.42 10.41 -5.09
C ILE A 22 6.76 9.72 -5.35
N THR A 23 7.51 10.22 -6.31
CA THR A 23 8.74 9.58 -6.84
C THR A 23 10.02 10.03 -6.15
N ASP A 24 9.94 10.98 -5.21
CA ASP A 24 11.07 11.51 -4.43
C ASP A 24 11.08 10.91 -3.02
N ARG A 25 11.14 9.57 -2.94
CA ARG A 25 11.11 8.83 -1.67
C ARG A 25 12.47 8.16 -1.41
N PRO A 26 13.07 8.33 -0.22
CA PRO A 26 14.34 7.68 0.16
C PRO A 26 14.20 6.16 0.41
N ASP A 27 12.98 5.67 0.65
CA ASP A 27 12.60 4.24 0.75
C ASP A 27 11.35 3.97 -0.10
N GLN A 28 11.16 2.72 -0.56
CA GLN A 28 10.03 2.31 -1.40
C GLN A 28 8.66 2.50 -0.72
N THR A 29 8.59 2.46 0.61
CA THR A 29 7.32 2.53 1.35
C THR A 29 7.07 3.84 2.09
N GLU A 30 8.07 4.72 2.20
CA GLU A 30 7.96 5.96 2.98
C GLU A 30 7.83 7.20 2.10
N SER A 31 6.62 7.79 2.10
CA SER A 31 6.44 9.18 1.64
C SER A 31 6.75 10.16 2.77
N SER A 32 7.46 11.25 2.47
CA SER A 32 7.59 12.40 3.38
C SER A 32 6.25 13.14 3.58
N SER A 33 5.27 12.90 2.69
CA SER A 33 3.94 13.51 2.74
C SER A 33 2.94 12.68 3.56
N THR A 34 2.11 13.37 4.35
CA THR A 34 0.95 12.78 5.03
C THR A 34 -0.22 12.54 4.07
N ILE A 35 -1.06 11.54 4.36
CA ILE A 35 -2.35 11.32 3.69
C ILE A 35 -3.37 12.40 4.09
N PRO A 36 -4.53 12.51 3.40
CA PRO A 36 -5.59 13.43 3.79
C PRO A 36 -6.00 13.29 5.26
N VAL A 37 -6.33 14.40 5.92
CA VAL A 37 -6.72 14.40 7.34
C VAL A 37 -7.94 13.52 7.57
N ASN A 38 -7.93 12.75 8.66
CA ASN A 38 -8.98 11.80 9.03
C ASN A 38 -9.22 10.70 7.99
N SER A 39 -8.23 10.39 7.15
CA SER A 39 -8.28 9.24 6.25
C SER A 39 -7.48 8.06 6.81
N LEU A 40 -7.92 6.86 6.43
CA LEU A 40 -7.23 5.60 6.64
C LEU A 40 -6.80 5.10 5.25
N GLN A 41 -5.51 4.79 5.09
CA GLN A 41 -4.98 4.18 3.88
C GLN A 41 -4.38 2.81 4.25
N LEU A 42 -4.59 1.85 3.35
CA LEU A 42 -3.97 0.52 3.38
C LEU A 42 -3.21 0.35 2.07
N GLU A 43 -1.90 0.12 2.16
CA GLU A 43 -1.05 -0.24 1.03
C GLU A 43 -0.57 -1.68 1.23
N THR A 44 -0.67 -2.53 0.22
CA THR A 44 -0.16 -3.91 0.26
C THR A 44 0.64 -4.21 -0.99
N GLY A 45 1.72 -4.97 -0.88
CA GLY A 45 2.62 -5.19 -2.01
C GLY A 45 3.46 -6.46 -1.92
N PHE A 46 4.19 -6.69 -3.00
CA PHE A 46 5.23 -7.71 -3.12
C PHE A 46 6.40 -7.10 -3.88
N VAL A 47 7.61 -7.49 -3.51
CA VAL A 47 8.85 -7.06 -4.14
C VAL A 47 9.51 -8.31 -4.74
N TRP A 48 9.89 -8.19 -6.01
CA TRP A 48 10.64 -9.21 -6.73
C TRP A 48 11.85 -8.54 -7.37
N GLU A 49 13.05 -8.95 -6.96
CA GLU A 49 14.30 -8.45 -7.50
C GLU A 49 15.07 -9.57 -8.21
N SER A 50 15.64 -9.23 -9.37
CA SER A 50 16.46 -10.13 -10.18
C SER A 50 17.81 -9.47 -10.43
N ILE A 51 18.88 -10.03 -9.88
CA ILE A 51 20.25 -9.52 -10.05
C ILE A 51 20.94 -10.33 -11.15
N GLU A 52 21.29 -9.68 -12.27
CA GLU A 52 21.82 -10.37 -13.46
C GLU A 52 23.25 -10.95 -13.28
N GLN A 53 23.97 -10.60 -12.22
CA GLN A 53 25.39 -11.00 -12.02
C GLN A 53 25.61 -12.02 -10.87
N GLY A 54 24.67 -12.92 -10.65
CA GLY A 54 24.79 -14.04 -9.71
C GLY A 54 23.44 -14.36 -9.10
N GLU A 55 22.95 -15.58 -9.32
CA GLU A 55 21.55 -16.03 -9.21
C GLU A 55 20.90 -15.91 -7.81
N GLU A 56 20.75 -14.71 -7.28
CA GLU A 56 19.91 -14.43 -6.12
C GLU A 56 18.61 -13.78 -6.58
N LYS A 57 17.51 -14.52 -6.37
CA LYS A 57 16.14 -14.01 -6.54
C LYS A 57 15.65 -13.62 -5.16
N VAL A 58 15.61 -12.32 -4.88
CA VAL A 58 15.09 -11.82 -3.62
C VAL A 58 13.59 -11.62 -3.80
N PHE A 59 12.82 -12.34 -2.98
CA PHE A 59 11.39 -12.17 -2.86
C PHE A 59 11.07 -11.67 -1.46
N ALA A 60 10.47 -10.49 -1.38
CA ALA A 60 9.96 -9.95 -0.15
C ALA A 60 8.47 -9.65 -0.30
N GLY A 61 7.66 -10.27 0.55
CA GLY A 61 6.23 -10.09 0.58
C GLY A 61 5.47 -11.33 1.05
N PRO A 62 4.18 -11.18 1.42
CA PRO A 62 3.38 -9.96 1.32
C PRO A 62 3.83 -8.87 2.30
N SER A 63 3.74 -7.61 1.86
CA SER A 63 3.91 -6.44 2.71
C SER A 63 2.57 -5.73 2.93
N VAL A 64 2.42 -5.11 4.10
CA VAL A 64 1.25 -4.36 4.53
C VAL A 64 1.69 -3.09 5.23
N LEU A 65 1.22 -1.95 4.76
CA LEU A 65 1.39 -0.63 5.37
C LEU A 65 0.01 -0.03 5.67
N LEU A 66 -0.27 0.18 6.94
CA LEU A 66 -1.45 0.91 7.43
C LEU A 66 -1.04 2.33 7.78
N ARG A 67 -1.80 3.31 7.29
CA ARG A 67 -1.57 4.75 7.54
C ARG A 67 -2.86 5.41 8.01
N TYR A 68 -2.78 6.15 9.11
CA TYR A 68 -3.91 6.90 9.65
C TYR A 68 -3.49 8.33 9.98
N SER A 69 -4.11 9.33 9.33
CA SER A 69 -3.81 10.74 9.59
C SER A 69 -4.66 11.28 10.73
N ILE A 70 -3.99 11.76 11.78
CA ILE A 70 -4.63 12.42 12.94
C ILE A 70 -4.86 13.90 12.62
N ASN A 71 -3.89 14.55 11.96
CA ASN A 71 -4.00 15.92 11.46
C ASN A 71 -3.05 16.13 10.26
N ARG A 72 -2.93 17.35 9.75
CA ARG A 72 -2.10 17.67 8.56
C ARG A 72 -0.60 17.43 8.74
N ILE A 73 -0.15 17.14 9.96
CA ILE A 73 1.27 17.05 10.34
C ILE A 73 1.57 15.68 10.96
N VAL A 74 0.61 15.11 11.69
CA VAL A 74 0.78 13.85 12.43
C VAL A 74 0.01 12.72 11.76
N GLU A 75 0.74 11.67 11.40
CA GLU A 75 0.24 10.42 10.85
C GLU A 75 0.80 9.24 11.64
N LEU A 76 -0.06 8.26 11.94
CA LEU A 76 0.34 6.97 12.48
C LEU A 76 0.57 5.98 11.34
N ARG A 77 1.70 5.27 11.38
CA ARG A 77 2.06 4.25 10.39
C ARG A 77 2.37 2.93 11.09
N ALA A 78 1.88 1.83 10.53
CA ALA A 78 2.24 0.48 10.94
C ALA A 78 2.61 -0.34 9.69
N PHE A 79 3.85 -0.81 9.65
CA PHE A 79 4.41 -1.54 8.52
C PHE A 79 4.77 -2.97 8.93
N ASN A 80 4.49 -3.93 8.04
CA ASN A 80 4.91 -5.30 8.16
C ASN A 80 5.28 -5.86 6.78
N GLN A 81 6.34 -6.65 6.72
CA GLN A 81 6.78 -7.34 5.51
C GLN A 81 7.32 -8.71 5.87
N TYR A 82 6.94 -9.71 5.08
CA TYR A 82 7.58 -11.01 5.12
C TYR A 82 8.83 -11.01 4.24
N GLU A 83 9.97 -11.39 4.80
CA GLU A 83 11.22 -11.57 4.06
C GLU A 83 11.69 -13.00 4.25
N ASN A 84 11.88 -13.70 3.13
CA ASN A 84 12.46 -15.04 3.14
C ASN A 84 13.98 -14.88 3.01
N HIS A 85 14.68 -15.00 4.13
CA HIS A 85 16.14 -15.09 4.19
C HIS A 85 16.64 -16.49 3.86
#